data_AF-A0A955DG60-F1
#
_entry.id   AF-A0A955DG60-F1
#
_cell.length_a   1.000
_cell.length_b   1.000
_cell.length_c   1.000
_cell.angle_alpha   90.00
_cell.angle_beta   90.00
_cell.angle_gamma   90.00
#
_symmetry.space_group_name_H-M   'P 1'
#
loop_
_entity.id
_entity.type
_entity.pdbx_description
1 polymer ?
#
loop_
_entity_poly.entity_id
_entity_poly.type
_entity_poly.pdbx_seq_one_letter_code
_entity_poly.pdbx_strand_id
1 'polypeptide(L)'
;RTARLFELATEAGASGRHVAAARAVEAAFAAGGRPLPINVDGAMGAILADLGFDFAMMNGLFMIARVPGLVAHVTEEQSRQRPMRRIDPVAHAYDGPPARPLGGGA
;
A
#
# COMPACT_ATOMS: atom_id res chain seq x y z
N ARG A 1 -5.65 2.68 -12.25
CA ARG A 1 -5.94 1.56 -11.33
C ARG A 1 -7.29 1.77 -10.65
N THR A 2 -7.44 2.75 -9.76
CA THR A 2 -8.71 3.06 -9.06
C THR A 2 -9.90 3.29 -10.01
N ALA A 3 -9.75 4.15 -11.02
CA ALA A 3 -10.81 4.39 -12.01
C ALA A 3 -11.30 3.10 -12.67
N ARG A 4 -10.37 2.28 -13.17
CA ARG A 4 -10.69 0.98 -13.78
C ARG A 4 -11.35 0.00 -12.82
N LEU A 5 -10.97 0.00 -11.53
CA LEU A 5 -11.62 -0.84 -10.52
C LEU A 5 -13.08 -0.44 -10.32
N PHE A 6 -13.37 0.87 -10.25
CA PHE A 6 -14.75 1.35 -10.11
C PHE A 6 -15.58 1.10 -11.37
N GLU A 7 -15.01 1.22 -12.57
CA GLU A 7 -15.66 0.82 -13.82
C GLU A 7 -16.06 -0.64 -13.78
N LEU A 8 -15.11 -1.54 -13.47
CA LEU A 8 -15.37 -2.98 -13.37
C LEU A 8 -16.39 -3.33 -12.29
N ALA A 9 -16.32 -2.66 -11.13
CA ALA A 9 -17.31 -2.85 -10.07
C ALA A 9 -18.71 -2.40 -10.53
N THR A 10 -18.81 -1.33 -11.33
CA THR A 10 -20.08 -0.88 -11.91
C THR A 10 -20.60 -1.87 -12.93
N GLU A 11 -19.75 -2.32 -13.87
CA GLU A 11 -20.07 -3.33 -14.88
C GLU A 11 -20.54 -4.65 -14.23
N ALA A 12 -19.96 -5.04 -13.09
CA ALA A 12 -20.30 -6.25 -12.35
C ALA A 12 -21.48 -6.08 -11.36
N GLY A 13 -22.07 -4.89 -11.24
CA GLY A 13 -23.15 -4.62 -10.27
C GLY A 13 -22.71 -4.57 -8.80
N ALA A 14 -21.40 -4.42 -8.56
CA ALA A 14 -20.75 -4.36 -7.25
C ALA A 14 -20.46 -2.92 -6.78
N SER A 15 -21.13 -1.92 -7.36
CA SER A 15 -21.01 -0.51 -6.97
C SER A 15 -22.24 -0.06 -6.18
N GLY A 16 -22.18 -0.23 -4.86
CA GLY A 16 -23.27 0.05 -3.94
C GLY A 16 -23.00 1.26 -3.04
N ARG A 17 -23.50 1.19 -1.80
CA ARG A 17 -23.47 2.30 -0.84
C ARG A 17 -22.05 2.66 -0.39
N HIS A 18 -21.14 1.69 -0.31
CA HIS A 18 -19.80 1.92 0.21
C HIS A 18 -18.92 2.60 -0.86
N VAL A 19 -19.06 2.21 -2.13
CA VAL A 19 -18.46 2.93 -3.27
C VAL A 19 -19.03 4.34 -3.36
N ALA A 20 -20.34 4.52 -3.21
CA ALA A 20 -20.95 5.85 -3.19
C ALA A 20 -20.40 6.73 -2.05
N ALA A 21 -20.24 6.16 -0.85
CA ALA A 21 -19.65 6.86 0.29
C ALA A 21 -18.19 7.28 0.01
N ALA A 22 -17.37 6.39 -0.57
CA ALA A 22 -15.99 6.71 -0.91
C ALA A 22 -15.90 7.89 -1.91
N ARG A 23 -16.78 7.91 -2.92
CA ARG A 23 -16.89 9.01 -3.90
C ARG A 23 -17.36 10.31 -3.27
N ALA A 24 -18.30 10.25 -2.32
CA ALA A 24 -18.78 11.42 -1.61
C ALA A 24 -17.67 12.06 -0.76
N VAL A 25 -16.86 11.24 -0.08
CA VAL A 25 -15.69 11.73 0.68
C VAL A 25 -14.66 12.39 -0.24
N GLU A 26 -14.34 11.76 -1.38
CA GLU A 26 -13.46 12.34 -2.41
C GLU A 26 -13.96 13.73 -2.88
N ALA A 27 -15.26 13.83 -3.18
CA ALA A 27 -15.89 15.08 -3.61
C ALA A 27 -15.87 16.16 -2.51
N ALA A 28 -16.10 15.78 -1.25
CA ALA A 28 -16.07 16.71 -0.12
C ALA A 28 -14.69 17.32 0.07
N PHE A 29 -13.62 16.52 -0.04
CA PHE A 29 -12.24 17.00 0.03
C PHE A 29 -11.91 17.97 -1.12
N ALA A 30 -12.36 17.65 -2.34
CA ALA A 30 -12.21 18.54 -3.49
C ALA A 30 -12.93 19.87 -3.28
N ALA A 31 -14.17 19.85 -2.76
CA ALA A 31 -14.93 21.06 -2.45
C ALA A 31 -14.29 21.91 -1.36
N GLY A 32 -13.57 21.29 -0.41
CA GLY A 32 -12.79 21.97 0.62
C GLY A 32 -11.44 22.55 0.15
N GLY A 33 -11.15 22.51 -1.15
CA GLY A 33 -9.90 23.03 -1.72
C GLY A 33 -8.69 22.11 -1.55
N ARG A 34 -8.90 20.87 -1.07
CA ARG A 34 -7.84 19.87 -0.92
C ARG A 34 -8.24 18.59 -1.65
N PRO A 35 -8.07 18.51 -2.98
CA PRO A 35 -8.40 17.31 -3.73
C PRO A 35 -7.57 16.12 -3.23
N LEU A 36 -8.25 15.13 -2.66
CA LEU A 36 -7.65 13.89 -2.16
C LEU A 36 -8.31 12.71 -2.88
N PRO A 37 -7.71 12.24 -3.99
CA PRO A 37 -8.27 11.13 -4.74
C PRO A 37 -8.23 9.83 -3.95
N ILE A 38 -9.22 8.96 -4.17
CA ILE A 38 -9.26 7.65 -3.54
C ILE A 38 -8.12 6.77 -4.11
N ASN A 39 -7.27 6.28 -3.22
CA ASN A 39 -6.21 5.33 -3.58
C ASN A 39 -6.78 3.94 -3.89
N VAL A 40 -5.93 3.03 -4.36
CA VAL A 40 -6.36 1.67 -4.72
C VAL A 40 -6.91 0.89 -3.52
N ASP A 41 -6.36 1.11 -2.33
CA ASP A 41 -6.78 0.40 -1.11
C ASP A 41 -8.18 0.83 -0.68
N GLY A 42 -8.47 2.13 -0.71
CA GLY A 42 -9.80 2.67 -0.43
C GLY A 42 -10.84 2.22 -1.46
N ALA A 43 -10.47 2.14 -2.75
CA ALA A 43 -11.35 1.60 -3.77
C ALA A 43 -11.64 0.11 -3.56
N MET A 44 -10.61 -0.69 -3.31
CA MET A 44 -10.77 -2.11 -3.00
C MET A 44 -11.63 -2.33 -1.75
N GLY A 45 -11.39 -1.58 -0.67
CA GLY A 45 -12.19 -1.68 0.55
C GLY A 45 -13.66 -1.35 0.32
N ALA A 46 -13.95 -0.27 -0.42
CA ALA A 46 -15.33 0.11 -0.75
C ALA A 46 -16.04 -0.97 -1.60
N ILE A 47 -15.36 -1.52 -2.61
CA ILE A 47 -15.91 -2.57 -3.48
C ILE A 47 -16.14 -3.87 -2.68
N LEU A 48 -15.16 -4.30 -1.87
CA LEU A 48 -15.30 -5.51 -1.05
C LEU A 48 -16.42 -5.39 -0.02
N ALA A 49 -16.63 -4.19 0.55
CA ALA A 49 -17.75 -3.93 1.44
C ALA A 49 -19.10 -4.00 0.72
N ASP A 50 -19.20 -3.48 -0.52
CA ASP A 50 -20.41 -3.61 -1.33
C ASP A 50 -20.67 -5.05 -1.80
N LEU A 51 -19.62 -5.87 -1.94
CA LEU A 51 -19.72 -7.31 -2.18
C LEU A 51 -20.10 -8.13 -0.93
N GLY A 52 -20.19 -7.49 0.24
CA GLY A 52 -20.59 -8.15 1.49
C GLY A 52 -19.50 -8.96 2.17
N PHE A 53 -18.22 -8.72 1.87
CA PHE A 53 -17.11 -9.36 2.59
C PHE A 53 -17.03 -8.85 4.02
N ASP A 54 -16.65 -9.76 4.93
CA ASP A 54 -16.33 -9.39 6.31
C ASP A 54 -15.04 -8.56 6.37
N PHE A 55 -15.04 -7.50 7.20
CA PHE A 55 -13.91 -6.59 7.31
C PHE A 55 -12.62 -7.28 7.78
N ALA A 56 -12.72 -8.30 8.64
CA ALA A 56 -11.56 -9.05 9.11
C ALA A 56 -10.88 -9.84 7.98
N MET A 57 -11.59 -10.12 6.88
CA MET A 57 -11.08 -10.87 5.73
C MET A 57 -10.48 -9.98 4.62
N MET A 58 -10.85 -8.71 4.55
CA MET A 58 -10.47 -7.83 3.42
C MET A 58 -8.95 -7.65 3.29
N ASN A 59 -8.23 -7.53 4.41
CA ASN A 59 -6.78 -7.48 4.40
C ASN A 59 -6.15 -8.78 3.86
N GLY A 60 -6.80 -9.93 4.10
CA GLY A 60 -6.37 -11.22 3.54
C GLY A 60 -6.44 -11.24 2.01
N LEU A 61 -7.52 -10.70 1.43
CA LEU A 61 -7.65 -10.57 -0.03
C LEU A 61 -6.56 -9.69 -0.63
N PHE A 62 -6.23 -8.57 0.04
CA PHE A 62 -5.12 -7.72 -0.36
C PHE A 62 -3.79 -8.49 -0.33
N MET A 63 -3.51 -9.21 0.75
CA MET A 63 -2.28 -10.01 0.88
C MET A 63 -2.16 -11.05 -0.25
N ILE A 64 -3.23 -11.80 -0.54
CA ILE A 64 -3.25 -12.80 -1.62
C ILE A 64 -2.86 -12.16 -2.96
N ALA A 65 -3.39 -10.98 -3.28
CA ALA A 65 -3.06 -10.27 -4.51
C ALA A 65 -1.59 -9.80 -4.58
N ARG A 66 -0.91 -9.64 -3.43
CA ARG A 66 0.50 -9.20 -3.37
C ARG A 66 1.50 -10.36 -3.40
N VAL A 67 1.13 -11.53 -2.88
CA VAL A 67 2.02 -12.71 -2.77
C VAL A 67 2.71 -13.06 -4.10
N PRO A 68 2.02 -13.14 -5.27
CA PRO A 68 2.70 -13.46 -6.53
C PRO A 68 3.81 -12.48 -6.89
N GLY A 69 3.59 -11.18 -6.66
CA GLY A 69 4.61 -10.16 -6.91
C GLY A 69 5.81 -10.27 -5.96
N LEU A 70 5.57 -10.59 -4.69
CA LEU A 70 6.63 -10.85 -3.72
C LEU A 70 7.47 -12.06 -4.12
N VAL A 71 6.84 -13.16 -4.54
CA VAL A 71 7.53 -14.35 -5.04
C VAL A 71 8.39 -14.02 -6.27
N ALA A 72 7.86 -13.21 -7.19
CA ALA A 72 8.61 -12.75 -8.36
C ALA A 72 9.84 -11.93 -7.96
N HIS A 73 9.68 -10.95 -7.05
CA HIS A 73 10.81 -10.15 -6.55
C HIS A 73 11.86 -10.99 -5.82
N VAL A 74 11.44 -11.95 -4.99
CA VAL A 74 12.37 -12.86 -4.30
C VAL A 74 13.15 -13.71 -5.31
N THR A 75 12.45 -14.26 -6.30
CA THR A 75 13.08 -15.05 -7.36
C THR A 75 14.06 -14.22 -8.19
N GLU A 76 13.69 -12.98 -8.51
CA GLU A 76 14.55 -12.05 -9.26
C GLU A 76 15.80 -11.68 -8.47
N GLU A 77 15.66 -11.37 -7.18
CA GLU A 77 16.79 -11.07 -6.29
C GLU A 77 17.75 -12.26 -6.19
N GLN A 78 17.24 -13.48 -5.99
CA GLN A 78 18.06 -14.68 -5.89
C GLN A 78 18.78 -15.05 -7.20
N SER A 79 18.13 -14.82 -8.34
CA SER A 79 18.66 -15.24 -9.64
C SER A 79 19.57 -14.21 -10.33
N ARG A 80 19.40 -12.92 -10.02
CA ARG A 80 20.09 -11.82 -10.74
C ARG A 80 21.03 -10.99 -9.88
N GLN A 81 20.99 -11.13 -8.56
CA GLN A 81 21.80 -10.32 -7.65
C GLN A 81 22.80 -11.15 -6.87
N ARG A 82 23.87 -10.50 -6.40
CA ARG A 82 24.86 -11.13 -5.52
C ARG A 82 24.26 -11.32 -4.13
N PRO A 83 24.49 -12.48 -3.46
CA PRO A 83 24.09 -12.67 -2.08
C PRO A 83 24.62 -11.55 -1.17
N MET A 84 23.78 -11.09 -0.23
CA MET A 84 24.09 -10.04 0.74
C MET A 84 24.50 -8.69 0.12
N ARG A 85 24.00 -8.34 -1.07
CA ARG A 85 24.24 -7.00 -1.62
C ARG A 85 23.64 -5.91 -0.73
N ARG A 86 24.30 -4.75 -0.67
CA ARG A 86 23.77 -3.56 0.01
C ARG A 86 22.68 -2.93 -0.88
N ILE A 87 21.45 -2.83 -0.36
CA ILE A 87 20.29 -2.35 -1.12
C ILE A 87 20.13 -0.82 -1.02
N ASP A 88 20.54 -0.22 0.10
CA ASP A 88 20.64 1.25 0.23
C ASP A 88 21.55 1.62 1.42
N PRO A 89 22.85 1.80 1.19
CA PRO A 89 23.80 2.04 2.28
C PRO A 89 23.90 3.50 2.71
N VAL A 90 23.15 4.43 2.12
CA VAL A 90 23.35 5.88 2.33
C VAL A 90 22.08 6.65 2.66
N ALA A 91 20.88 6.11 2.41
CA ALA A 91 19.62 6.72 2.81
C ALA A 91 19.30 6.51 4.31
N HIS A 92 20.26 6.77 5.19
CA HIS A 92 20.05 6.79 6.63
C HIS A 92 20.82 7.94 7.27
N ALA A 93 20.21 8.57 8.27
CA ALA A 93 20.86 9.55 9.12
C ALA A 93 21.14 8.91 10.48
N TYR A 94 22.35 9.08 10.99
CA TYR A 94 22.70 8.70 12.35
C TYR A 94 22.30 9.83 13.30
N ASP A 95 21.40 9.55 14.24
CA ASP A 95 20.89 10.49 15.25
C ASP A 95 21.48 10.25 16.66
N GLY A 96 22.47 9.36 16.76
CA GLY A 96 23.13 9.02 18.02
C GLY A 96 24.27 9.97 18.43
N PRO A 97 24.92 9.70 19.58
CA PRO A 97 26.02 10.50 20.08
C PRO A 97 27.22 10.58 19.11
N PRO A 98 27.95 11.71 19.07
CA PRO A 98 29.13 11.81 18.22
C PRO A 98 30.21 10.80 18.64
N ALA A 99 31.12 10.49 17.71
CA ALA A 99 32.24 9.62 17.98
C ALA A 99 33.02 10.11 19.21
N ARG A 100 33.25 9.21 20.18
CA ARG A 100 33.98 9.50 21.41
C ARG A 100 35.14 8.51 21.58
N PRO A 101 36.28 8.93 22.14
CA PRO A 101 37.38 8.01 22.42
C PRO A 101 36.94 6.94 23.43
N LEU A 102 37.39 5.70 23.21
CA LEU A 102 37.30 4.67 24.23
C LEU A 102 38.28 5.05 25.34
N GLY A 103 37.81 5.11 26.59
CA GLY A 103 38.64 5.51 27.72
C GLY A 103 39.90 4.64 27.80
N GLY A 104 41.07 5.26 27.68
CA GLY A 104 42.35 4.57 27.82
C GLY A 104 42.46 4.00 29.23
N GLY A 105 42.49 2.67 29.34
CA GLY A 105 43.03 2.01 30.52
C GLY A 105 44.50 2.38 30.62
N ALA A 106 44.86 3.06 31.70
CA ALA A 106 46.23 3.20 32.15
C ALA A 106 46.84 1.83 32.48
#